data_AF-A0A5J4Q429-F1
#
_entry.id   AF-A0A5J4Q429-F1
#
_cell.length_a   1.000
_cell.length_b   1.000
_cell.length_c   1.000
_cell.angle_alpha   90.00
_cell.angle_beta   90.00
_cell.angle_gamma   90.00
#
_symmetry.space_group_name_H-M   'P 1'
#
loop_
_entity.id
_entity.type
_entity.pdbx_description
1 polymer ?
#
loop_
_entity_poly.entity_id
_entity_poly.type
_entity_poly.pdbx_seq_one_letter_code
_entity_poly.pdbx_strand_id
1 'polypeptide(L)'
;GIFYDGQIFDAYKFASDLIKSAKKTIILIDNYIDESVLTLLSKRAEEVDATIYTAQISSRLELDLKKYNAQYPPVSIHTLSRSHDRFLFIDNDAYHIGASLKDLGKKMFAFSKMELKAQELLQNIGI
;
A
#
# COMPACT_ATOMS: atom_id res chain seq x y z
N GLY A 1 -10.98 8.94 -8.54
CA GLY A 1 -10.50 9.40 -9.84
C GLY A 1 -10.19 8.22 -10.74
N ILE A 2 -9.75 8.49 -11.97
CA ILE A 2 -9.33 7.48 -12.94
C ILE A 2 -7.94 7.88 -13.45
N PHE A 3 -7.03 6.92 -13.52
CA PHE A 3 -5.82 7.01 -14.33
C PHE A 3 -6.01 6.17 -15.59
N TYR A 4 -5.50 6.65 -16.71
CA TYR A 4 -5.54 5.99 -18.02
C TYR A 4 -4.23 5.25 -18.32
N ASP A 5 -4.27 4.40 -19.34
CA ASP A 5 -3.12 3.64 -19.83
C ASP A 5 -1.90 4.55 -20.07
N GLY A 6 -0.74 4.15 -19.56
CA GLY A 6 0.52 4.85 -19.74
C GLY A 6 0.78 6.00 -18.77
N GLN A 7 -0.18 6.38 -17.92
CA GLN A 7 0.00 7.41 -16.87
C GLN A 7 0.80 6.88 -15.66
N ILE A 8 1.93 6.22 -15.94
CA ILE A 8 2.74 5.51 -14.94
C ILE A 8 3.28 6.49 -13.89
N PHE A 9 3.90 7.58 -14.32
CA PHE A 9 4.51 8.53 -13.40
C PHE A 9 3.47 9.32 -12.59
N ASP A 10 2.36 9.74 -13.22
CA ASP A 10 1.30 10.48 -12.52
C ASP A 10 0.65 9.60 -11.44
N ALA A 11 0.40 8.32 -11.75
CA ALA A 11 -0.15 7.37 -10.79
C ALA A 11 0.85 7.04 -9.67
N TYR A 12 2.14 6.90 -9.98
CA TYR A 12 3.21 6.77 -8.99
C TYR A 12 3.32 7.99 -8.07
N LYS A 13 3.25 9.20 -8.64
CA LYS A 13 3.29 10.46 -7.90
C LYS A 13 2.10 10.55 -6.95
N PHE A 14 0.90 10.23 -7.42
CA PHE A 14 -0.30 10.18 -6.58
C PHE A 14 -0.13 9.26 -5.36
N ALA A 15 0.31 8.01 -5.57
CA ALA A 15 0.54 7.09 -4.47
C ALA A 15 1.68 7.57 -3.54
N SER A 16 2.73 8.16 -4.10
CA SER A 16 3.82 8.77 -3.34
C SER A 16 3.34 9.93 -2.47
N ASP A 17 2.43 10.76 -2.97
CA ASP A 17 1.92 11.93 -2.25
C ASP A 17 0.99 11.48 -1.10
N LEU A 18 0.19 10.42 -1.31
CA LEU A 18 -0.59 9.79 -0.24
C LEU A 18 0.33 9.26 0.88
N ILE A 19 1.37 8.50 0.53
CA ILE A 19 2.30 7.92 1.52
C ILE A 19 3.03 9.00 2.32
N LYS A 20 3.45 10.10 1.67
CA LYS A 20 4.08 11.24 2.34
C LYS A 20 3.12 12.03 3.24
N SER A 21 1.82 11.94 2.97
CA SER A 21 0.81 12.67 3.75
C SER A 21 0.54 12.04 5.11
N ALA A 22 0.83 10.74 5.27
CA ALA A 22 0.61 9.98 6.51
C ALA A 22 1.33 10.61 7.70
N LYS A 23 0.66 10.58 8.87
CA LYS A 23 1.18 11.14 10.13
C LYS A 23 1.38 10.12 11.23
N LYS A 24 0.73 8.97 11.15
CA LYS A 24 0.79 7.92 12.17
C LYS A 24 0.92 6.53 11.57
N THR A 25 0.06 6.19 10.61
CA THR A 25 0.00 4.81 10.11
C THR A 25 -0.31 4.72 8.63
N ILE A 26 0.30 3.73 7.99
CA ILE A 26 0.00 3.26 6.65
C ILE A 26 -0.32 1.78 6.75
N ILE A 27 -1.49 1.38 6.27
CA ILE A 27 -1.83 -0.04 6.10
C ILE A 27 -2.09 -0.28 4.62
N LEU A 28 -1.38 -1.22 4.02
CA LEU A 28 -1.55 -1.62 2.64
C LEU A 28 -2.11 -3.04 2.57
N ILE A 29 -3.23 -3.21 1.90
CA ILE A 29 -3.75 -4.52 1.48
C ILE A 29 -3.53 -4.62 -0.03
N ASP A 30 -2.58 -5.46 -0.46
CA ASP A 30 -2.30 -5.73 -1.87
C ASP A 30 -1.59 -7.09 -2.01
N ASN A 31 -2.11 -7.94 -2.89
CA ASN A 31 -1.59 -9.31 -3.07
C ASN A 31 -0.37 -9.40 -3.98
N TYR A 32 0.09 -8.27 -4.55
CA TYR A 32 1.22 -8.25 -5.47
C TYR A 32 2.25 -7.21 -5.03
N ILE A 33 3.11 -7.63 -4.10
CA ILE A 33 4.15 -6.80 -3.50
C ILE A 33 5.52 -7.16 -4.08
N ASP A 34 6.29 -6.16 -4.47
CA ASP A 34 7.70 -6.26 -4.82
C ASP A 34 8.50 -5.10 -4.21
N GLU A 35 9.81 -5.06 -4.48
CA GLU A 35 10.73 -4.02 -4.02
C GLU A 35 10.26 -2.59 -4.33
N SER A 36 9.51 -2.37 -5.42
CA SER A 36 9.04 -1.04 -5.78
C SER A 36 8.03 -0.50 -4.77
N VAL A 37 7.23 -1.37 -4.16
CA VAL A 37 6.28 -1.02 -3.09
C VAL A 37 7.03 -0.64 -1.82
N LEU A 38 8.05 -1.41 -1.43
CA LEU A 38 8.90 -1.08 -0.28
C LEU A 38 9.61 0.27 -0.48
N THR A 39 10.15 0.50 -1.68
CA THR A 39 10.75 1.79 -2.09
C THR A 39 9.74 2.95 -2.01
N LEU A 40 8.47 2.69 -2.31
CA LEU A 40 7.45 3.73 -2.19
C LEU A 40 7.14 4.03 -0.72
N LEU A 41 7.04 3.00 0.12
CA LEU A 41 6.79 3.11 1.57
C LEU A 41 7.94 3.75 2.35
N SER A 42 9.18 3.75 1.83
CA SER A 42 10.29 4.46 2.48
C SER A 42 10.16 5.98 2.44
N LYS A 43 9.24 6.51 1.62
CA LYS A 43 9.01 7.96 1.51
C LYS A 43 8.15 8.54 2.64
N ARG A 44 7.59 7.69 3.51
CA ARG A 44 6.85 8.14 4.69
C ARG A 44 7.81 8.76 5.72
N ALA A 45 7.27 9.52 6.66
CA ALA A 45 8.07 10.05 7.77
C ALA A 45 8.50 8.89 8.72
N GLU A 46 9.65 9.01 9.37
CA GLU A 46 10.26 7.91 10.14
C GLU A 46 9.36 7.40 11.27
N GLU A 47 8.55 8.28 11.86
CA GLU A 47 7.60 8.00 12.93
C GLU A 47 6.31 7.30 12.48
N VAL A 48 6.10 7.16 11.16
CA VAL A 48 4.89 6.55 10.60
C VAL A 48 5.07 5.03 10.54
N ASP A 49 4.18 4.30 11.19
CA ASP A 49 4.15 2.85 11.10
C ASP A 49 3.64 2.38 9.74
N ALA A 50 4.22 1.31 9.19
CA ALA A 50 3.78 0.74 7.92
C ALA A 50 3.57 -0.77 8.04
N THR A 51 2.38 -1.23 7.66
CA THR A 51 2.00 -2.65 7.66
C THR A 51 1.44 -3.05 6.30
N ILE A 52 1.92 -4.17 5.77
CA ILE A 52 1.46 -4.78 4.53
C ILE A 52 0.70 -6.07 4.85
N TYR A 53 -0.47 -6.24 4.24
CA TYR A 53 -1.22 -7.49 4.18
C TYR A 53 -1.25 -7.98 2.73
N THR A 54 -0.78 -9.21 2.53
CA THR A 54 -0.74 -9.87 1.21
C THR A 54 -1.17 -11.32 1.34
N ALA A 55 -1.70 -11.93 0.27
CA ALA A 55 -2.12 -13.33 0.30
C ALA A 55 -0.97 -14.30 0.59
N GLN A 56 0.25 -13.99 0.13
CA GLN A 56 1.43 -14.85 0.27
C GLN A 56 2.71 -14.04 0.43
N ILE A 57 3.62 -14.53 1.27
CA ILE A 57 4.97 -13.98 1.44
C ILE A 57 5.93 -14.97 0.76
N SER A 58 6.47 -14.59 -0.39
CA SER A 58 7.49 -15.38 -1.08
C SER A 58 8.85 -15.23 -0.40
N SER A 59 9.74 -16.21 -0.56
CA SER A 59 11.12 -16.11 -0.03
C SER A 59 11.89 -14.91 -0.62
N ARG A 60 11.54 -14.48 -1.84
CA ARG A 60 12.11 -13.26 -2.44
C ARG A 60 11.65 -12.02 -1.67
N LEU A 61 10.35 -11.88 -1.44
CA LEU A 61 9.79 -10.75 -0.70
C LEU A 61 10.31 -10.71 0.74
N GLU A 62 10.48 -11.87 1.38
CA GLU A 62 11.08 -11.97 2.71
C GLU A 62 12.53 -11.47 2.74
N LEU A 63 13.34 -11.83 1.73
CA LEU A 63 14.71 -11.35 1.59
C LEU A 63 14.75 -9.83 1.36
N ASP A 64 13.92 -9.33 0.45
CA ASP A 64 13.82 -7.90 0.14
C ASP A 64 13.40 -7.10 1.39
N LEU A 65 12.42 -7.60 2.14
CA LEU A 65 11.97 -7.02 3.40
C LEU A 65 13.07 -7.00 4.46
N LYS A 66 13.82 -8.11 4.61
CA LYS A 66 14.93 -8.19 5.57
C LYS A 66 16.01 -7.15 5.25
N LYS A 67 16.38 -6.99 3.98
CA LYS A 67 17.36 -5.97 3.55
C LYS A 67 16.83 -4.56 3.77
N TYR A 68 15.57 -4.32 3.40
CA TYR A 68 14.93 -3.02 3.57
C TYR A 68 14.88 -2.61 5.06
N ASN A 69 14.39 -3.49 5.94
CA ASN A 69 14.25 -3.21 7.38
C ASN A 69 15.60 -3.07 8.10
N ALA A 70 16.72 -3.48 7.48
CA ALA A 70 18.06 -3.26 8.03
C ALA A 70 18.58 -1.83 7.83
N GLN A 71 17.94 -1.03 6.97
CA GLN A 71 18.42 0.32 6.60
C GLN A 71 17.33 1.40 6.67
N TYR A 72 16.07 1.06 6.44
CA TYR A 72 14.95 2.00 6.37
C TYR A 72 13.95 1.77 7.52
N PRO A 73 13.07 2.75 7.81
CA PRO A 73 12.01 2.57 8.80
C PRO A 73 11.22 1.27 8.54
N PRO A 74 11.12 0.38 9.53
CA PRO A 74 10.71 -1.00 9.30
C PRO A 74 9.28 -1.10 8.79
N VAL A 75 9.03 -2.08 7.93
CA VAL A 75 7.69 -2.45 7.47
C VAL A 75 7.35 -3.82 8.03
N SER A 76 6.17 -3.94 8.63
CA SER A 76 5.60 -5.23 9.05
C SER A 76 4.84 -5.86 7.89
N ILE A 77 4.93 -7.18 7.73
CA ILE A 77 4.17 -7.90 6.71
C ILE A 77 3.42 -9.08 7.33
N HIS A 78 2.16 -9.26 6.93
CA HIS A 78 1.30 -10.34 7.38
C HIS A 78 0.56 -10.98 6.22
N THR A 79 0.20 -12.25 6.38
CA THR A 79 -0.65 -12.94 5.41
C THR A 79 -2.13 -12.64 5.68
N LEU A 80 -2.87 -12.34 4.62
CA LEU A 80 -4.33 -12.16 4.66
C LEU A 80 -4.95 -12.87 3.45
N SER A 81 -5.58 -14.01 3.69
CA SER A 81 -6.11 -14.87 2.62
C SER A 81 -7.47 -14.44 2.08
N ARG A 82 -8.18 -13.51 2.74
CA ARG A 82 -9.59 -13.20 2.46
C ARG A 82 -9.83 -11.93 1.65
N SER A 83 -8.81 -11.13 1.34
CA SER A 83 -8.99 -9.88 0.59
C SER A 83 -8.53 -9.99 -0.85
N HIS A 84 -9.47 -9.89 -1.80
CA HIS A 84 -9.18 -9.71 -3.23
C HIS A 84 -8.98 -8.24 -3.58
N ASP A 85 -9.66 -7.35 -2.86
CA ASP A 85 -9.60 -5.91 -3.07
C ASP A 85 -8.33 -5.31 -2.48
N ARG A 86 -7.93 -4.18 -3.06
CA ARG A 86 -6.71 -3.47 -2.67
C ARG A 86 -7.08 -2.17 -1.98
N PHE A 87 -6.57 -2.02 -0.76
CA PHE A 87 -6.82 -0.85 0.05
C PHE A 87 -5.49 -0.24 0.50
N LEU A 88 -5.43 1.08 0.48
CA LEU A 88 -4.39 1.86 1.11
C LEU A 88 -5.05 2.72 2.18
N PHE A 89 -4.68 2.49 3.43
CA PHE A 89 -5.13 3.28 4.56
C PHE A 89 -4.04 4.26 4.92
N ILE A 90 -4.41 5.53 5.04
CA ILE A 90 -3.54 6.63 5.46
C ILE A 90 -4.17 7.26 6.68
N ASP A 91 -3.62 6.97 7.85
CA ASP A 91 -4.19 7.37 9.15
C ASP A 91 -5.66 6.92 9.30
N ASN A 92 -6.62 7.85 9.21
CA ASN A 92 -8.04 7.57 9.33
C ASN A 92 -8.75 7.38 7.98
N ASP A 93 -8.07 7.69 6.88
CA ASP A 93 -8.63 7.65 5.53
C ASP A 93 -8.42 6.27 4.90
N ALA A 94 -9.44 5.76 4.23
CA ALA A 94 -9.36 4.54 3.44
C ALA A 94 -9.43 4.87 1.94
N TYR A 95 -8.51 4.32 1.15
CA TYR A 95 -8.49 4.43 -0.30
C TYR A 95 -8.65 3.05 -0.93
N HIS A 96 -9.62 2.88 -1.80
CA HIS A 96 -9.70 1.72 -2.69
C HIS A 96 -8.91 2.01 -3.96
N ILE A 97 -8.03 1.08 -4.35
CA ILE A 97 -7.15 1.22 -5.51
C ILE A 97 -7.40 0.05 -6.48
N GLY A 98 -7.88 0.34 -7.69
CA GLY A 98 -8.22 -0.69 -8.68
C GLY A 98 -7.03 -1.44 -9.29
N ALA A 99 -5.79 -1.10 -8.93
CA ALA A 99 -4.56 -1.71 -9.43
C ALA A 99 -3.55 -1.89 -8.30
N SER A 100 -2.65 -2.87 -8.45
CA SER A 100 -1.56 -3.03 -7.47
C SER A 100 -0.61 -1.86 -7.51
N LEU A 101 -0.04 -1.50 -6.36
CA LEU A 101 0.85 -0.34 -6.23
C LEU A 101 2.07 -0.45 -7.16
N LYS A 102 2.58 -1.67 -7.39
CA LYS A 102 3.69 -1.93 -8.32
C LYS A 102 3.35 -1.74 -9.81
N ASP A 103 2.05 -1.68 -10.15
CA ASP A 103 1.55 -1.66 -11.53
C ASP A 103 0.75 -0.40 -11.88
N LEU A 104 0.73 0.60 -10.99
CA LEU A 104 -0.02 1.84 -11.18
C LEU A 104 0.29 2.50 -12.53
N GLY A 105 -0.77 2.86 -13.25
CA GLY A 105 -0.70 3.56 -14.54
C GLY A 105 -0.23 2.71 -15.73
N LYS A 106 0.11 1.42 -15.55
CA LYS A 106 0.38 0.51 -16.69
C LYS A 106 -0.87 0.26 -17.53
N LYS A 107 -2.03 0.18 -16.86
CA LYS A 107 -3.36 0.09 -17.44
C LYS A 107 -4.30 1.04 -16.68
N MET A 108 -5.42 1.37 -17.31
CA MET A 108 -6.46 2.18 -16.73
C MET A 108 -6.96 1.56 -15.42
N PHE A 109 -7.06 2.37 -14.38
CA PHE A 109 -7.64 1.95 -13.11
C PHE A 109 -8.36 3.11 -12.42
N ALA A 110 -9.39 2.77 -11.67
CA ALA A 110 -10.08 3.71 -10.80
C ALA A 110 -9.49 3.65 -9.38
N PHE A 111 -9.54 4.79 -8.69
CA PHE A 111 -9.30 4.86 -7.25
C PHE A 111 -10.39 5.70 -6.58
N SER A 112 -10.69 5.44 -5.33
CA SER A 112 -11.64 6.24 -4.55
C SER A 112 -11.17 6.38 -3.11
N LYS A 113 -11.31 7.58 -2.55
CA LYS A 113 -11.34 7.77 -1.10
C LYS A 113 -12.72 7.32 -0.62
N MET A 114 -12.76 6.48 0.40
CA MET A 114 -14.00 5.95 0.96
C MET A 114 -14.56 6.92 2.01
N GLU A 115 -15.89 6.95 2.13
CA GLU A 115 -16.58 7.69 3.18
C GLU A 115 -16.43 7.01 4.55
N LEU A 116 -16.28 5.69 4.56
CA LEU A 116 -16.03 4.92 5.78
C LEU A 116 -14.62 5.20 6.30
N LYS A 117 -14.50 5.32 7.62
CA LYS A 117 -13.21 5.45 8.28
C LYS A 117 -12.40 4.17 8.17
N ALA A 118 -11.08 4.30 8.13
CA ALA A 118 -10.14 3.18 8.09
C ALA A 118 -10.49 2.09 9.13
N GLN A 119 -10.75 2.51 10.37
CA GLN A 119 -11.04 1.60 11.47
C GLN A 119 -12.27 0.72 11.24
N GLU A 120 -13.33 1.26 10.63
CA GLU A 120 -14.56 0.50 10.35
C GLU A 120 -14.31 -0.58 9.29
N LEU A 121 -13.53 -0.24 8.26
CA LEU A 121 -13.21 -1.19 7.19
C LEU A 121 -12.24 -2.28 7.68
N LEU A 122 -11.24 -1.91 8.48
CA LEU A 122 -10.28 -2.86 9.06
C LEU A 122 -10.98 -3.88 9.97
N GLN A 123 -11.92 -3.43 10.81
CA GLN A 123 -12.73 -4.32 11.65
C GLN A 123 -13.51 -5.34 10.83
N ASN A 124 -14.10 -4.92 9.70
CA ASN A 124 -14.84 -5.82 8.81
C ASN A 124 -13.93 -6.85 8.09
N ILE A 125 -12.65 -6.52 7.92
CA ILE A 125 -11.64 -7.41 7.31
C ILE A 125 -10.97 -8.32 8.38
N GLY A 126 -11.14 -8.00 9.66
CA GLY A 126 -10.59 -8.74 10.78
C GLY A 126 -9.16 -8.33 11.15
N ILE A 127 -8.83 -7.05 10.94
CA ILE A 127 -7.55 -6.41 11.29
C ILE A 127 -7.77 -5.38 12.40
#